data_AF-E2SI69-F1
#
_entry.id   AF-E2SI69-F1
#
_cell.length_a   1.000
_cell.length_b   1.000
_cell.length_c   1.000
_cell.angle_alpha   90.00
_cell.angle_beta   90.00
_cell.angle_gamma   90.00
#
_symmetry.space_group_name_H-M   'P 1'
#
loop_
_entity.id
_entity.type
_entity.pdbx_description
1 polymer ?
#
loop_
_entity_poly.entity_id
_entity_poly.type
_entity_poly.pdbx_seq_one_letter_code
_entity_poly.pdbx_strand_id
1 'polypeptide(L)'
;MNAAAKREKEKRVIQEMITLYCRKQHHELQLCKECNSLLQYAKQRIDCCPFMESKTFCSNCRVHCYRKEQREQIRQIMRYSGPRMLLHRPVMVLQHMWLSRKEKKYKNKCSN
;
A
#
# COMPACT_ATOMS: atom_id res chain seq x y z
N MET A 1 7.47 1.93 -17.57
CA MET A 1 8.22 1.72 -16.30
C MET A 1 8.30 0.21 -16.08
N ASN A 2 9.50 -0.33 -15.95
CA ASN A 2 9.71 -1.79 -15.86
C ASN A 2 9.26 -2.34 -14.50
N ALA A 3 8.95 -3.64 -14.43
CA ALA A 3 8.44 -4.30 -13.22
C ALA A 3 9.34 -4.10 -11.99
N ALA A 4 10.65 -4.20 -12.14
CA ALA A 4 11.62 -4.01 -11.06
C ALA A 4 11.56 -2.59 -10.46
N ALA A 5 11.55 -1.56 -11.31
CA ALA A 5 11.42 -0.17 -10.85
C ALA A 5 10.08 0.08 -10.13
N LYS A 6 9.01 -0.62 -10.57
CA LYS A 6 7.71 -0.58 -9.89
C LYS A 6 7.74 -1.22 -8.51
N ARG A 7 8.40 -2.38 -8.36
CA ARG A 7 8.60 -3.05 -7.06
C ARG A 7 9.28 -2.10 -6.08
N GLU A 8 10.38 -1.49 -6.48
CA GLU A 8 11.12 -0.57 -5.62
C GLU A 8 10.30 0.67 -5.24
N LYS A 9 9.52 1.21 -6.19
CA LYS A 9 8.59 2.32 -5.90
C LYS A 9 7.52 1.91 -4.88
N GLU A 10 6.90 0.74 -5.03
CA GLU A 10 5.92 0.23 -4.06
C GLU A 10 6.53 0.00 -2.68
N LYS A 11 7.74 -0.58 -2.60
CA LYS A 11 8.47 -0.81 -1.34
C LYS A 11 8.75 0.50 -0.60
N ARG A 12 9.22 1.53 -1.30
CA ARG A 12 9.51 2.84 -0.70
C ARG A 12 8.23 3.48 -0.14
N VAL A 13 7.15 3.39 -0.90
CA VAL A 13 5.87 3.99 -0.50
C VAL A 13 5.32 3.30 0.74
N ILE A 14 5.28 1.96 0.79
CA ILE A 14 4.80 1.27 1.99
C ILE A 14 5.70 1.53 3.21
N GLN A 15 7.00 1.69 2.99
CA GLN A 15 7.95 2.08 4.03
C GLN A 15 7.65 3.47 4.60
N GLU A 16 7.44 4.47 3.74
CA GLU A 16 7.06 5.83 4.16
C GLU A 16 5.74 5.80 4.95
N MET A 17 4.75 5.07 4.46
CA MET A 17 3.44 4.94 5.10
C MET A 17 3.53 4.32 6.49
N ILE A 18 4.29 3.22 6.64
CA ILE A 18 4.49 2.55 7.92
C ILE A 18 5.29 3.43 8.87
N THR A 19 6.31 4.13 8.39
CA THR A 19 7.12 5.04 9.21
C THR A 19 6.27 6.17 9.79
N LEU A 20 5.42 6.80 8.97
CA LEU A 20 4.50 7.85 9.40
C LEU A 20 3.49 7.35 10.44
N TYR A 21 2.98 6.14 10.26
CA TYR A 21 2.06 5.51 11.21
C TYR A 21 2.77 5.20 12.53
N CYS A 22 3.95 4.58 12.47
CA CYS A 22 4.75 4.19 13.63
C CYS A 22 5.06 5.40 14.52
N ARG A 23 5.56 6.48 13.93
CA ARG A 23 5.90 7.72 14.65
C ARG A 23 4.72 8.34 15.37
N LYS A 24 3.50 8.22 14.82
CA LYS A 24 2.31 8.75 15.50
C LYS A 24 1.77 7.81 16.56
N GLN A 25 1.67 6.52 16.24
CA GLN A 25 0.96 5.56 17.08
C GLN A 25 1.82 5.12 18.26
N HIS A 26 3.10 4.84 18.00
CA HIS A 26 4.04 4.32 19.00
C HIS A 26 5.00 5.39 19.53
N HIS A 27 4.96 6.61 18.99
CA HIS A 27 5.80 7.74 19.41
C HIS A 27 7.31 7.47 19.35
N GLU A 28 7.73 6.48 18.55
CA GLU A 28 9.13 6.14 18.33
C GLU A 28 9.72 6.91 17.13
N LEU A 29 10.97 7.38 17.27
CA LEU A 29 11.70 8.05 16.18
C LEU A 29 12.09 7.05 15.07
N GLN A 30 12.34 5.80 15.46
CA GLN A 30 12.65 4.68 14.57
C GLN A 30 11.46 3.73 14.43
N LEU A 31 11.53 2.79 13.49
CA LEU A 31 10.50 1.77 13.32
C LEU A 31 10.54 0.79 14.50
N CYS A 32 9.43 0.66 15.22
CA CYS A 32 9.30 -0.36 16.27
C CYS A 32 9.37 -1.78 15.67
N LYS A 33 9.61 -2.78 16.52
CA LYS A 33 9.74 -4.19 16.09
C LYS A 33 8.51 -4.67 15.29
N GLU A 34 7.31 -4.29 15.72
CA GLU A 34 6.05 -4.67 15.07
C GLU A 34 5.89 -4.02 13.68
N CYS A 35 6.16 -2.72 13.58
CA CYS A 35 6.11 -2.03 12.30
C CYS A 35 7.19 -2.56 11.35
N ASN A 36 8.35 -2.97 11.87
CA ASN A 36 9.44 -3.50 11.06
C ASN A 36 9.11 -4.90 10.52
N SER A 37 8.52 -5.76 11.34
CA SER A 37 8.06 -7.09 10.88
C SER A 37 6.97 -6.96 9.81
N LEU A 38 6.03 -6.02 9.98
CA LEU A 38 5.01 -5.71 8.96
C LEU A 38 5.63 -5.17 7.66
N LEU A 39 6.63 -4.29 7.76
CA LEU A 39 7.35 -3.76 6.60
C LEU A 39 8.09 -4.85 5.83
N GLN A 40 8.83 -5.72 6.54
CA GLN A 40 9.54 -6.84 5.93
C GLN A 40 8.57 -7.80 5.23
N TYR A 41 7.46 -8.14 5.90
CA TYR A 41 6.42 -8.96 5.30
C TYR A 41 5.87 -8.32 4.01
N ALA A 42 5.55 -7.03 4.06
CA ALA A 42 5.04 -6.30 2.89
C ALA A 42 6.04 -6.29 1.73
N LYS A 43 7.33 -6.06 2.01
CA LYS A 43 8.40 -6.10 1.00
C LYS A 43 8.49 -7.47 0.34
N GLN A 44 8.48 -8.54 1.13
CA GLN A 44 8.49 -9.92 0.61
C GLN A 44 7.28 -10.19 -0.31
N ARG A 45 6.08 -9.75 0.06
CA ARG A 45 4.89 -9.89 -0.81
C ARG A 45 4.99 -9.07 -2.10
N ILE A 46 5.61 -7.90 -2.05
CA ILE A 46 5.87 -7.06 -3.23
C ILE A 46 6.87 -7.75 -4.16
N ASP A 47 7.92 -8.38 -3.63
CA ASP A 47 8.93 -9.09 -4.41
C ASP A 47 8.36 -10.31 -5.14
N CYS A 48 7.56 -11.11 -4.46
CA CYS A 48 6.95 -12.30 -5.04
C CYS A 48 5.66 -12.02 -5.84
N CYS A 49 5.28 -10.75 -6.04
CA CYS A 49 4.01 -10.44 -6.71
C CYS A 49 4.05 -10.82 -8.20
N PRO A 50 3.16 -11.72 -8.68
CA PRO A 50 3.11 -12.13 -10.09
C PRO A 50 2.41 -11.09 -10.97
N PHE A 51 1.56 -10.25 -10.37
CA PHE A 51 0.74 -9.25 -11.09
C PHE A 51 1.40 -7.87 -11.11
N MET A 52 2.71 -7.75 -10.87
CA MET A 52 3.34 -6.44 -10.69
C MET A 52 3.17 -5.54 -11.92
N GLU A 53 3.24 -6.09 -13.12
CA GLU A 53 3.10 -5.33 -14.36
C GLU A 53 1.67 -4.85 -14.58
N SER A 54 0.70 -5.76 -14.40
CA SER A 54 -0.72 -5.50 -14.70
C SER A 54 -1.50 -4.80 -13.59
N LYS A 55 -1.13 -4.99 -12.31
CA LYS A 55 -1.86 -4.40 -11.17
C LYS A 55 -1.58 -2.90 -11.06
N THR A 56 -2.58 -2.09 -10.77
CA THR A 56 -2.38 -0.67 -10.46
C THR A 56 -1.93 -0.48 -9.00
N PHE A 57 -2.62 -1.13 -8.05
CA PHE A 57 -2.33 -1.09 -6.62
C PHE A 57 -2.62 -2.41 -5.91
N CYS A 58 -1.97 -2.63 -4.76
CA CYS A 58 -2.21 -3.80 -3.91
C CYS A 58 -3.66 -3.92 -3.42
N SER A 59 -4.36 -2.80 -3.21
CA SER A 59 -5.78 -2.76 -2.81
C SER A 59 -6.71 -3.42 -3.83
N ASN A 60 -6.27 -3.49 -5.09
CA ASN A 60 -7.06 -3.95 -6.21
C ASN A 60 -6.57 -5.29 -6.76
N CYS A 61 -5.68 -5.95 -6.01
CA CYS A 61 -5.18 -7.27 -6.39
C CYS A 61 -6.34 -8.27 -6.50
N ARG A 62 -6.30 -9.12 -7.53
CA ARG A 62 -7.31 -10.15 -7.77
C ARG A 62 -7.22 -11.32 -6.77
N VAL A 63 -6.08 -11.47 -6.11
CA VAL A 63 -5.81 -12.57 -5.17
C VAL A 63 -5.65 -12.08 -3.73
N HIS A 64 -5.98 -12.95 -2.79
CA HIS A 64 -5.76 -12.70 -1.36
C HIS A 64 -4.30 -12.94 -0.98
N CYS A 65 -3.48 -11.91 -1.17
CA CYS A 65 -2.05 -11.96 -0.89
C CYS A 65 -1.72 -11.72 0.60
N TYR A 66 -2.43 -10.86 1.30
CA TYR A 66 -2.14 -10.60 2.73
C TYR A 66 -2.96 -11.53 3.62
N ARG A 67 -2.35 -12.03 4.71
CA ARG A 67 -3.08 -12.63 5.84
C ARG A 67 -4.07 -11.61 6.40
N LYS A 68 -5.17 -12.08 6.99
CA LYS A 68 -6.29 -11.23 7.42
C LYS A 68 -5.83 -10.12 8.39
N GLU A 69 -5.06 -10.50 9.41
CA GLU A 69 -4.50 -9.59 10.41
C GLU A 69 -3.60 -8.51 9.80
N GLN A 70 -2.58 -8.90 9.04
CA GLN A 70 -1.67 -7.96 8.37
C GLN A 70 -2.39 -7.07 7.36
N ARG A 71 -3.44 -7.58 6.71
CA ARG A 71 -4.28 -6.79 5.80
C ARG A 71 -5.02 -5.70 6.56
N GLU A 72 -5.56 -6.01 7.73
CA GLU A 72 -6.24 -5.03 8.59
C GLU A 72 -5.27 -3.96 9.08
N GLN A 73 -4.07 -4.35 9.50
CA GLN A 73 -2.99 -3.40 9.85
C GLN A 73 -2.64 -2.47 8.68
N ILE A 74 -2.41 -3.02 7.47
CA ILE A 74 -2.14 -2.20 6.29
C ILE A 74 -3.32 -1.27 5.97
N ARG A 75 -4.57 -1.69 6.14
CA ARG A 75 -5.73 -0.78 5.94
C ARG A 75 -5.72 0.37 6.94
N GLN A 76 -5.38 0.12 8.20
CA GLN A 76 -5.26 1.17 9.21
C GLN A 76 -4.16 2.17 8.83
N ILE A 77 -2.99 1.67 8.42
CA ILE A 77 -1.88 2.48 7.91
C ILE A 77 -2.30 3.27 6.66
N MET A 78 -3.01 2.67 5.70
CA MET A 78 -3.51 3.38 4.52
C MET A 78 -4.49 4.50 4.90
N ARG A 79 -5.39 4.26 5.86
CA ARG A 79 -6.36 5.25 6.34
C ARG A 79 -5.69 6.41 7.05
N TYR A 80 -4.63 6.13 7.82
CA TYR A 80 -3.89 7.14 8.55
C TYR A 80 -2.90 7.91 7.64
N SER A 81 -2.03 7.17 6.96
CA SER A 81 -0.93 7.74 6.18
C SER A 81 -1.36 8.22 4.80
N GLY A 82 -2.45 7.70 4.23
CA GLY A 82 -2.92 8.08 2.89
C GLY A 82 -3.21 9.58 2.72
N PRO A 83 -4.06 10.20 3.55
CA PRO A 83 -4.29 11.66 3.50
C PRO A 83 -3.03 12.48 3.80
N ARG A 84 -2.16 11.98 4.70
CA ARG A 84 -0.93 12.68 5.10
C ARG A 84 0.17 12.60 4.04
N MET A 85 0.19 11.53 3.25
CA MET A 85 1.05 11.41 2.08
C MET A 85 0.73 12.43 0.99
N LEU A 86 -0.45 13.06 1.01
CA LEU A 86 -0.79 14.14 0.06
C LEU A 86 0.21 15.31 0.17
N LEU A 87 0.76 15.55 1.38
CA LEU A 87 1.73 16.63 1.62
C LEU A 87 3.13 16.32 1.06
N HIS A 88 3.49 15.04 0.96
CA HIS A 88 4.80 14.61 0.48
C HIS A 88 4.79 14.18 -0.99
N ARG A 89 3.74 13.47 -1.42
CA ARG A 89 3.59 12.87 -2.75
C ARG A 89 2.15 13.02 -3.28
N PRO A 90 1.68 14.26 -3.51
CA PRO A 90 0.28 14.54 -3.87
C PRO A 90 -0.17 13.80 -5.13
N VAL A 91 0.65 13.80 -6.18
CA VAL A 91 0.33 13.14 -7.46
C VAL A 91 0.07 11.65 -7.28
N MET A 92 0.85 10.97 -6.43
CA MET A 92 0.70 9.54 -6.19
C MET A 92 -0.62 9.22 -5.47
N VAL A 93 -0.97 10.01 -4.46
CA VAL A 93 -2.20 9.83 -3.70
C VAL A 93 -3.43 10.10 -4.58
N LEU A 94 -3.40 11.17 -5.37
CA LEU A 94 -4.46 11.50 -6.32
C LEU A 94 -4.64 10.40 -7.37
N GLN A 95 -3.55 9.89 -7.93
CA GLN A 95 -3.57 8.75 -8.86
C GLN A 95 -4.15 7.49 -8.19
N HIS A 96 -3.76 7.21 -6.94
CA HIS A 96 -4.30 6.10 -6.16
C HIS A 96 -5.80 6.21 -5.93
N MET A 97 -6.27 7.40 -5.54
CA MET A 97 -7.70 7.67 -5.33
C MET A 97 -8.48 7.56 -6.64
N TRP A 98 -7.97 8.13 -7.74
CA TRP A 98 -8.67 8.13 -9.03
C TRP A 98 -8.78 6.72 -9.62
N LEU A 99 -7.67 5.96 -9.67
CA LEU A 99 -7.68 4.59 -10.18
C LEU A 99 -8.49 3.65 -9.28
N SER A 100 -8.41 3.80 -7.96
CA SER A 100 -9.25 3.00 -7.04
C SER A 100 -10.74 3.30 -7.22
N ARG A 101 -11.13 4.55 -7.49
CA ARG A 101 -12.53 4.91 -7.81
C ARG A 101 -12.96 4.35 -9.17
N LYS A 102 -12.11 4.44 -10.20
CA LYS A 102 -12.39 3.92 -11.55
C LYS A 102 -12.61 2.41 -11.55
N GLU A 103 -11.78 1.67 -10.81
CA GLU A 103 -11.90 0.21 -10.71
C GLU A 103 -13.10 -0.25 -9.87
N LYS A 104 -13.48 0.48 -8.80
CA LYS A 104 -14.75 0.26 -8.10
C LYS A 104 -15.94 0.44 -9.03
N LYS A 105 -15.93 1.48 -9.86
CA LYS A 105 -16.98 1.74 -10.87
C LYS A 105 -17.05 0.63 -11.93
N TYR A 106 -15.91 0.05 -12.32
CA TYR A 106 -15.86 -1.08 -13.25
C TYR A 106 -16.42 -2.37 -12.62
N LYS A 107 -16.05 -2.70 -11.38
CA LYS A 107 -16.59 -3.87 -10.66
C LYS A 107 -18.11 -3.77 -10.46
N ASN A 108 -18.61 -2.58 -10.11
CA ASN A 108 -20.05 -2.38 -9.92
C ASN A 108 -20.86 -2.49 -11.23
N LYS A 109 -20.23 -2.33 -12.40
CA LYS A 109 -20.89 -2.45 -13.71
C LYS A 109 -21.01 -3.90 -14.20
N CYS A 110 -20.22 -4.84 -13.67
CA CYS A 110 -20.33 -6.28 -13.98
C CYS A 110 -21.21 -7.06 -12.98
N SER A 111 -21.71 -6.40 -11.92
CA SER A 111 -22.64 -6.99 -10.95
C SER A 111 -24.09 -6.54 -11.13
N ASN A 112 -24.37 -5.78 -12.21
CA ASN A 112 -25.71 -5.42 -12.67
C ASN A 112 -25.92 -5.98 -14.07
#